data_AF-A0A929SSW8-F1
#
_entry.id   AF-A0A929SSW8-F1
#
_cell.length_a   1.000
_cell.length_b   1.000
_cell.length_c   1.000
_cell.angle_alpha   90.00
_cell.angle_beta   90.00
_cell.angle_gamma   90.00
#
_symmetry.space_group_name_H-M   'P 1'
#
loop_
_entity.id
_entity.type
_entity.pdbx_description
1 polymer ?
#
loop_
_entity_poly.entity_id
_entity_poly.type
_entity_poly.pdbx_seq_one_letter_code
_entity_poly.pdbx_strand_id
1 'polypeptide(L)'
;MMYKEISILLNKIGIDLENIKIDLNISRDKYIKKDVKQTETVNFNDISLEEDNNIEEKYNEEDYIYNNEETLENIYLKLKSIYGDRKYNIKQEAILENNIKKVYRYIPISKIEVMVTNHSRNDKIKDKLKDAIPIIDYIYSKEFKDFDRVRLEYLLKDYNNIKYQEIDSLQKRLFEKEPFKITYEEDVFYEIYYIKEENKYLLVICTEDIVFKEIQYILQKKAEYYITRKEEYIYSGIANLEYSENFLYKEEIQELEDILWYFTKSWPITYELYNNKNEYSLEIVGNFEIYNGLTSIYRISLKNKNKAAEYLKLAKALMTLEKDTNKYLKFQTIISEKEGLKFRYNDNDIVLKDIPDFLLVNYVKLYEETMAYIDENIAKKLKLEILKEEKNKKEEKLNNLQNYITTFLDSKKTFFGKFRYFFGKDPLKQLEQNEKNLEQKKKKEDKDIDGEKDKEEEKKLREKEREEIQELKEKINLKRDFCTIEEYIFLYKEYEKQNKQLKLYLKDIRSIRTYNRKS
;
A
#
# COMPACT_ATOMS: atom_id res chain seq x y z
N MET A 1 -23.21 47.03 22.45
CA MET A 1 -22.13 47.89 21.91
C MET A 1 -21.31 47.11 20.88
N MET A 2 -20.63 46.04 21.31
CA MET A 2 -19.73 45.21 20.49
C MET A 2 -20.29 44.79 19.13
N TYR A 3 -21.52 44.26 19.06
CA TYR A 3 -22.11 43.77 17.80
C TYR A 3 -22.19 44.84 16.69
N LYS A 4 -22.74 46.01 17.02
CA LYS A 4 -22.89 47.12 16.07
C LYS A 4 -21.51 47.58 15.59
N GLU A 5 -20.56 47.67 16.51
CA GLU A 5 -19.21 48.08 16.22
C GLU A 5 -18.48 47.07 15.33
N ILE A 6 -18.57 45.77 15.62
CA ILE A 6 -18.01 44.66 14.82
C ILE A 6 -18.64 44.63 13.43
N SER A 7 -19.96 44.84 13.33
CA SER A 7 -20.69 44.93 12.06
C SER A 7 -20.12 45.98 11.13
N ILE A 8 -19.81 47.16 11.68
CA ILE A 8 -19.24 48.26 10.91
C ILE A 8 -17.81 47.91 10.41
N LEU A 9 -17.01 47.17 11.18
CA LEU A 9 -15.65 46.77 10.78
C LEU A 9 -15.68 45.71 9.71
N LEU A 10 -16.54 44.71 9.90
CA LEU A 10 -16.67 43.60 8.97
C LEU A 10 -17.20 44.10 7.63
N ASN A 11 -18.12 45.06 7.63
CA ASN A 11 -18.53 45.78 6.42
C ASN A 11 -17.37 46.51 5.73
N LYS A 12 -16.37 47.03 6.46
CA LYS A 12 -15.16 47.65 5.86
C LYS A 12 -14.28 46.63 5.13
N ILE A 13 -14.29 45.38 5.57
CA ILE A 13 -13.63 44.24 4.92
C ILE A 13 -14.62 43.37 4.14
N GLY A 14 -15.74 43.93 3.67
CA GLY A 14 -16.70 43.28 2.76
C GLY A 14 -17.49 42.09 3.33
N ILE A 15 -17.48 41.92 4.65
CA ILE A 15 -18.17 40.85 5.38
C ILE A 15 -19.48 41.43 5.94
N ASP A 16 -20.61 41.02 5.38
CA ASP A 16 -21.92 41.48 5.79
C ASP A 16 -22.47 40.61 6.94
N LEU A 17 -22.62 41.22 8.13
CA LEU A 17 -23.21 40.57 9.30
C LEU A 17 -24.74 40.52 9.26
N GLU A 18 -25.43 41.38 8.51
CA GLU A 18 -26.90 41.39 8.47
C GLU A 18 -27.47 40.13 7.80
N ASN A 19 -26.68 39.49 6.95
CA ASN A 19 -27.00 38.20 6.32
C ASN A 19 -26.71 36.98 7.21
N ILE A 20 -25.98 37.16 8.32
CA ILE A 20 -25.82 36.13 9.34
C ILE A 20 -27.13 36.09 10.12
N LYS A 21 -27.99 35.12 9.81
CA LYS A 21 -29.20 34.89 10.59
C LYS A 21 -28.82 34.57 12.03
N ILE A 22 -28.85 35.58 12.88
CA ILE A 22 -28.78 35.37 14.32
C ILE A 22 -30.14 34.82 14.74
N ASP A 23 -30.20 33.52 15.03
CA ASP A 23 -31.31 32.98 15.82
C ASP A 23 -31.19 33.53 17.25
N LEU A 24 -31.60 34.77 17.45
CA LEU A 24 -31.67 35.45 18.76
C LEU A 24 -32.71 34.83 19.71
N ASN A 25 -33.45 33.81 19.28
CA ASN A 25 -34.56 33.23 20.04
C ASN A 25 -34.16 32.19 21.10
N ILE A 26 -32.88 31.84 21.26
CA ILE A 26 -32.47 30.84 22.27
C ILE A 26 -32.12 31.46 23.64
N SER A 27 -31.87 32.78 23.73
CA SER A 27 -31.40 33.42 24.97
C SER A 27 -32.46 34.17 25.79
N ARG A 28 -33.76 33.86 25.65
CA ARG A 28 -34.79 34.44 26.54
C ARG A 28 -35.37 33.51 27.61
N ASP A 29 -35.14 32.21 27.53
CA ASP A 29 -35.61 31.27 28.56
C ASP A 29 -34.47 30.39 29.09
N LYS A 30 -33.74 30.90 30.08
CA LYS A 30 -33.13 30.13 31.18
C LYS A 30 -32.34 31.06 32.12
N TYR A 31 -33.07 31.90 32.82
CA TYR A 31 -32.70 32.18 34.21
C TYR A 31 -33.47 31.22 35.11
N ILE A 32 -32.79 30.68 36.13
CA ILE A 32 -33.28 29.77 37.20
C ILE A 32 -33.24 28.28 36.75
N LYS A 33 -32.46 27.35 37.32
CA LYS A 33 -31.97 27.13 38.69
C LYS A 33 -30.64 26.36 38.64
N LYS A 34 -29.72 26.69 39.56
CA LYS A 34 -28.64 25.79 40.00
C LYS A 34 -29.28 24.52 40.54
N ASP A 35 -28.82 23.36 40.08
CA ASP A 35 -28.69 22.18 40.93
C ASP A 35 -27.47 21.37 40.47
N VAL A 36 -26.59 21.11 41.43
CA VAL A 36 -25.35 20.37 41.30
C VAL A 36 -25.68 18.88 41.27
N LYS A 37 -25.36 18.17 40.19
CA LYS A 37 -25.02 16.74 40.24
C LYS A 37 -23.89 16.44 39.26
N GLN A 38 -22.81 15.92 39.82
CA GLN A 38 -21.60 15.44 39.18
C GLN A 38 -21.92 14.39 38.11
N THR A 39 -21.36 14.56 36.92
CA THR A 39 -21.07 13.45 36.00
C THR A 39 -19.70 13.74 35.38
N GLU A 40 -18.85 12.73 35.47
CA GLU A 40 -17.41 12.72 35.25
C GLU A 40 -16.98 13.35 33.91
N THR A 41 -16.29 14.48 34.00
CA THR A 41 -15.48 15.02 32.91
C THR A 41 -14.19 14.21 32.82
N VAL A 42 -14.09 13.38 31.78
CA VAL A 42 -12.85 12.70 31.44
C VAL A 42 -11.86 13.74 30.90
N ASN A 43 -10.69 13.75 31.54
CA ASN A 43 -9.56 14.62 31.30
C ASN A 43 -8.93 14.29 29.94
N PHE A 44 -8.79 15.29 29.06
CA PHE A 44 -8.19 15.13 27.73
C PHE A 44 -6.85 15.87 27.67
N ASN A 45 -5.82 15.22 28.20
CA ASN A 45 -4.42 15.51 27.89
C ASN A 45 -3.74 14.17 27.73
N ASP A 46 -3.24 13.87 26.52
CA ASP A 46 -2.11 12.96 26.32
C ASP A 46 -1.51 13.21 24.94
N ILE A 47 -0.59 14.18 24.88
CA ILE A 47 0.71 14.03 24.22
C ILE A 47 1.73 14.75 25.13
N SER A 48 2.45 13.95 25.94
CA SER A 48 3.66 14.22 26.74
C SER A 48 3.88 15.65 27.28
N LEU A 49 3.65 15.82 28.59
CA LEU A 49 4.09 16.97 29.38
C LEU A 49 5.48 16.69 29.94
N GLU A 50 6.50 17.43 29.49
CA GLU A 50 7.63 17.76 30.33
C GLU A 50 7.29 19.09 31.04
N GLU A 51 7.43 19.10 32.37
CA GLU A 51 7.15 20.25 33.22
C GLU A 51 8.23 21.32 33.04
N ASP A 52 7.96 22.34 32.23
CA ASP A 52 8.80 23.54 32.20
C ASP A 52 8.26 24.61 33.16
N ASN A 53 8.99 24.74 34.27
CA ASN A 53 8.98 25.92 35.13
C ASN A 53 9.66 27.09 34.39
N ASN A 54 9.05 28.28 34.53
CA ASN A 54 9.52 29.62 34.14
C ASN A 54 9.11 30.10 32.74
N ILE A 55 8.14 31.02 32.68
CA ILE A 55 8.34 32.49 32.71
C ILE A 55 6.94 33.12 32.81
N GLU A 56 6.61 33.70 33.96
CA GLU A 56 5.49 34.63 34.11
C GLU A 56 5.88 35.96 33.44
N GLU A 57 5.44 36.20 32.20
CA GLU A 57 5.30 37.56 31.72
C GLU A 57 3.89 38.06 32.04
N LYS A 58 3.79 38.80 33.16
CA LYS A 58 2.63 39.62 33.51
C LYS A 58 2.40 40.66 32.42
N TYR A 59 1.41 40.41 31.57
CA TYR A 59 0.73 41.49 30.85
C TYR A 59 -0.25 42.16 31.82
N ASN A 60 0.07 43.38 32.25
CA ASN A 60 -0.85 44.20 33.02
C ASN A 60 -2.07 44.55 32.17
N GLU A 61 -3.21 43.97 32.53
CA GLU A 61 -4.54 44.44 32.13
C GLU A 61 -4.85 45.74 32.91
N GLU A 62 -4.38 46.89 32.43
CA GLU A 62 -4.88 48.18 32.91
C GLU A 62 -5.74 48.84 31.81
N ASP A 63 -7.05 48.76 32.03
CA ASP A 63 -8.12 49.68 31.63
C ASP A 63 -7.94 50.46 30.32
N TYR A 64 -8.14 49.78 29.18
CA TYR A 64 -8.56 50.46 27.95
C TYR A 64 -10.05 50.80 28.03
N ILE A 65 -10.34 52.04 28.45
CA ILE A 65 -11.67 52.64 28.31
C ILE A 65 -11.98 52.76 26.81
N TYR A 66 -12.85 51.90 26.30
CA TYR A 66 -13.35 51.94 24.93
C TYR A 66 -14.22 53.18 24.73
N ASN A 67 -13.69 54.22 24.09
CA ASN A 67 -14.51 55.31 23.56
C ASN A 67 -15.31 54.81 22.35
N ASN A 68 -16.62 55.05 22.38
CA ASN A 68 -17.63 54.58 21.42
C ASN A 68 -17.57 55.22 20.02
N GLU A 69 -16.43 55.78 19.62
CA GLU A 69 -16.25 56.39 18.29
C GLU A 69 -15.68 55.39 17.29
N GLU A 70 -16.21 55.38 16.06
CA GLU A 70 -15.78 54.52 14.92
C GLU A 70 -14.43 54.98 14.32
N THR A 71 -13.46 55.34 15.15
CA THR A 71 -12.11 55.72 14.69
C THR A 71 -11.39 54.50 14.11
N LEU A 72 -10.56 54.68 13.07
CA LEU A 72 -9.78 53.60 12.45
C LEU A 72 -8.97 52.77 13.46
N GLU A 73 -8.51 53.40 14.53
CA GLU A 73 -7.76 52.81 15.63
C GLU A 73 -8.63 51.89 16.51
N ASN A 74 -9.85 52.32 16.85
CA ASN A 74 -10.82 51.47 17.54
C ASN A 74 -11.27 50.28 16.67
N ILE A 75 -11.32 50.47 15.36
CA ILE A 75 -11.67 49.43 14.38
C ILE A 75 -10.54 48.40 14.28
N TYR A 76 -9.29 48.87 14.24
CA TYR A 76 -8.10 48.02 14.30
C TYR A 76 -8.08 47.18 15.58
N LEU A 77 -8.27 47.79 16.76
CA LEU A 77 -8.26 47.07 18.04
C LEU A 77 -9.35 46.00 18.13
N LYS A 78 -10.55 46.27 17.58
CA LYS A 78 -11.63 45.29 17.54
C LYS A 78 -11.34 44.15 16.54
N LEU A 79 -10.84 44.44 15.34
CA LEU A 79 -10.44 43.39 14.39
C LEU A 79 -9.24 42.57 14.90
N LYS A 80 -8.28 43.21 15.57
CA LYS A 80 -7.17 42.57 16.30
C LYS A 80 -7.67 41.55 17.32
N SER A 81 -8.76 41.86 18.02
CA SER A 81 -9.39 40.90 18.94
C SER A 81 -10.09 39.70 18.24
N ILE A 82 -10.47 39.84 16.97
CA ILE A 82 -11.14 38.79 16.17
C ILE A 82 -10.12 37.91 15.44
N TYR A 83 -9.06 38.51 14.89
CA TYR A 83 -8.14 37.85 13.95
C TYR A 83 -6.73 37.63 14.50
N GLY A 84 -6.39 38.17 15.67
CA GLY A 84 -5.09 38.00 16.32
C GLY A 84 -3.96 38.80 15.67
N ASP A 85 -2.97 39.20 16.48
CA ASP A 85 -1.82 40.05 16.08
C ASP A 85 -0.47 39.32 16.22
N ARG A 86 -0.48 38.01 16.44
CA ARG A 86 0.76 37.30 16.75
C ARG A 86 1.50 36.95 15.46
N LYS A 87 2.66 37.58 15.27
CA LYS A 87 3.68 37.06 14.36
C LYS A 87 4.19 35.74 14.92
N TYR A 88 4.05 34.68 14.13
CA TYR A 88 4.53 33.35 14.50
C TYR A 88 5.97 33.19 14.04
N ASN A 89 6.87 32.90 14.97
CA ASN A 89 8.22 32.45 14.64
C ASN A 89 8.15 30.97 14.25
N ILE A 90 7.79 30.71 13.00
CA ILE A 90 7.73 29.35 12.47
C ILE A 90 9.16 28.86 12.26
N LYS A 91 9.58 27.87 13.05
CA LYS A 91 10.87 27.20 12.88
C LYS A 91 10.90 26.55 11.50
N GLN A 92 11.88 26.94 10.70
CA GLN A 92 11.95 26.53 9.29
C GLN A 92 12.24 25.02 9.13
N GLU A 93 12.81 24.41 10.16
CA GLU A 93 13.13 22.98 10.23
C GLU A 93 11.87 22.09 10.37
N ALA A 94 10.73 22.66 10.77
CA ALA A 94 9.46 21.95 10.91
C ALA A 94 8.64 21.89 9.60
N ILE A 95 9.17 22.42 8.50
CA ILE A 95 8.48 22.50 7.21
C ILE A 95 8.95 21.36 6.30
N LEU A 96 8.06 20.43 6.03
CA LEU A 96 8.25 19.20 5.24
C LEU A 96 8.16 19.43 3.73
N GLU A 97 7.65 20.60 3.29
CA GLU A 97 7.42 20.92 1.86
C GLU A 97 6.55 19.89 1.13
N ASN A 98 5.56 19.30 1.83
CA ASN A 98 4.65 18.32 1.26
C ASN A 98 3.24 18.91 1.11
N ASN A 99 2.79 19.03 -0.15
CA ASN A 99 1.45 19.51 -0.50
C ASN A 99 0.36 18.41 -0.40
N ILE A 100 0.74 17.13 -0.25
CA ILE A 100 -0.22 16.05 -0.10
C ILE A 100 -0.77 16.05 1.32
N LYS A 101 -2.05 16.38 1.44
CA LYS A 101 -2.78 16.29 2.71
C LYS A 101 -3.10 14.85 3.04
N LYS A 102 -2.48 14.37 4.09
CA LYS A 102 -2.65 13.01 4.60
C LYS A 102 -3.54 12.95 5.83
N VAL A 103 -3.77 14.09 6.49
CA VAL A 103 -4.56 14.17 7.72
C VAL A 103 -5.75 15.07 7.48
N TYR A 104 -6.93 14.65 7.90
CA TYR A 104 -8.18 15.41 7.84
C TYR A 104 -8.87 15.41 9.20
N ARG A 105 -9.31 16.58 9.65
CA ARG A 105 -10.00 16.72 10.94
C ARG A 105 -11.03 17.84 10.95
N TYR A 106 -11.89 17.79 11.96
CA TYR A 106 -12.76 18.90 12.34
C TYR A 106 -11.96 19.90 13.16
N ILE A 107 -11.69 21.06 12.57
CA ILE A 107 -10.89 22.13 13.15
C ILE A 107 -11.85 23.16 13.78
N PRO A 108 -11.71 23.48 15.08
CA PRO A 108 -12.47 24.57 15.70
C PRO A 108 -12.13 25.91 15.04
N ILE A 109 -13.13 26.69 14.69
CA ILE A 109 -12.97 28.03 14.08
C ILE A 109 -12.11 28.94 14.96
N SER A 110 -12.23 28.82 16.29
CA SER A 110 -11.45 29.61 17.25
C SER A 110 -9.94 29.35 17.21
N LYS A 111 -9.52 28.16 16.74
CA LYS A 111 -8.10 27.76 16.68
C LYS A 111 -7.43 28.09 15.34
N ILE A 112 -8.19 28.55 14.36
CA ILE A 112 -7.67 28.98 13.06
C ILE A 112 -7.20 30.41 13.21
N GLU A 113 -6.05 30.75 12.65
CA GLU A 113 -5.52 32.10 12.54
C GLU A 113 -5.37 32.41 11.05
N VAL A 114 -5.65 33.66 10.66
CA VAL A 114 -5.67 34.05 9.25
C VAL A 114 -4.47 34.91 8.94
N MET A 115 -3.63 34.40 8.05
CA MET A 115 -2.41 35.03 7.59
C MET A 115 -2.53 35.36 6.10
N VAL A 116 -1.80 36.37 5.66
CA VAL A 116 -1.77 36.84 4.28
C VAL A 116 -0.33 36.89 3.82
N THR A 117 -0.07 36.39 2.62
CA THR A 117 1.25 36.39 1.99
C THR A 117 1.15 36.81 0.54
N ASN A 118 2.19 37.49 0.04
CA ASN A 118 2.27 37.95 -1.36
C ASN A 118 2.84 36.87 -2.31
N HIS A 119 2.93 35.64 -1.85
CA HIS A 119 3.36 34.48 -2.64
C HIS A 119 2.19 33.85 -3.42
N SER A 120 2.52 33.04 -4.43
CA SER A 120 1.57 32.15 -5.10
C SER A 120 1.39 30.86 -4.32
N ARG A 121 0.22 30.22 -4.46
CA ARG A 121 -0.11 28.88 -3.94
C ARG A 121 0.96 27.84 -4.28
N ASN A 122 1.56 27.96 -5.47
CA ASN A 122 2.56 27.03 -5.98
C ASN A 122 3.98 27.29 -5.42
N ASP A 123 4.18 28.39 -4.72
CA ASP A 123 5.45 28.67 -4.05
C ASP A 123 5.67 27.71 -2.88
N LYS A 124 6.94 27.57 -2.48
CA LYS A 124 7.35 26.73 -1.36
C LYS A 124 6.62 27.15 -0.08
N ILE A 125 6.19 26.17 0.70
CA ILE A 125 5.48 26.39 1.96
C ILE A 125 6.32 27.27 2.90
N LYS A 126 7.64 27.05 2.91
CA LYS A 126 8.59 27.82 3.71
C LYS A 126 8.62 29.30 3.34
N ASP A 127 8.60 29.63 2.06
CA ASP A 127 8.63 31.02 1.60
C ASP A 127 7.29 31.70 1.93
N LYS A 128 6.17 31.01 1.65
CA LYS A 128 4.82 31.45 2.01
C LYS A 128 4.68 31.79 3.49
N LEU A 129 5.08 30.88 4.38
CA LEU A 129 4.95 31.03 5.83
C LEU A 129 5.92 32.05 6.42
N LYS A 130 7.10 32.24 5.82
CA LYS A 130 8.09 33.22 6.28
C LYS A 130 7.62 34.66 6.06
N ASP A 131 7.02 34.93 4.90
CA ASP A 131 6.58 36.27 4.52
C ASP A 131 5.09 36.50 4.84
N ALA A 132 4.42 35.49 5.42
CA ALA A 132 3.07 35.58 5.91
C ALA A 132 2.95 36.52 7.12
N ILE A 133 1.95 37.40 7.08
CA ILE A 133 1.62 38.31 8.18
C ILE A 133 0.14 38.21 8.56
N PRO A 134 -0.25 38.54 9.80
CA PRO A 134 -1.65 38.54 10.21
C PRO A 134 -2.51 39.40 9.28
N ILE A 135 -3.72 38.93 8.95
CA ILE A 135 -4.63 39.66 8.04
C ILE A 135 -4.90 41.09 8.51
N ILE A 136 -4.93 41.31 9.82
CA ILE A 136 -5.15 42.62 10.41
C ILE A 136 -3.96 43.57 10.18
N ASP A 137 -2.74 43.08 10.39
CA ASP A 137 -1.52 43.82 10.09
C ASP A 137 -1.43 44.12 8.59
N TYR A 138 -1.87 43.18 7.74
CA TYR A 138 -1.89 43.37 6.30
C TYR A 138 -2.84 44.50 5.87
N ILE A 139 -4.05 44.55 6.44
CA ILE A 139 -5.06 45.58 6.11
C ILE A 139 -4.61 46.98 6.53
N TYR A 140 -3.89 47.10 7.66
CA TYR A 140 -3.52 48.38 8.26
C TYR A 140 -2.08 48.81 8.02
N SER A 141 -1.23 47.94 7.50
CA SER A 141 0.15 48.27 7.18
C SER A 141 0.22 49.36 6.11
N LYS A 142 1.12 50.32 6.36
CA LYS A 142 1.47 51.39 5.41
C LYS A 142 2.55 50.97 4.43
N GLU A 143 3.17 49.79 4.62
CA GLU A 143 4.32 49.32 3.86
C GLU A 143 3.93 48.52 2.61
N PHE A 144 2.76 47.84 2.60
CA PHE A 144 2.29 47.14 1.41
C PHE A 144 1.76 48.16 0.40
N LYS A 145 2.30 48.09 -0.82
CA LYS A 145 1.96 48.99 -1.93
C LYS A 145 0.46 48.94 -2.18
N ASP A 146 -0.12 50.07 -2.59
CA ASP A 146 -1.55 50.25 -2.85
C ASP A 146 -2.17 49.09 -3.67
N PHE A 147 -1.41 48.47 -4.57
CA PHE A 147 -1.89 47.37 -5.41
C PHE A 147 -2.28 46.09 -4.64
N ASP A 148 -1.46 45.59 -3.72
CA ASP A 148 -1.74 44.32 -3.04
C ASP A 148 -2.87 44.47 -2.01
N ARG A 149 -2.93 45.65 -1.37
CA ARG A 149 -4.06 46.06 -0.53
C ARG A 149 -5.35 46.18 -1.34
N VAL A 150 -5.31 46.85 -2.50
CA VAL A 150 -6.47 46.95 -3.42
C VAL A 150 -6.92 45.56 -3.85
N ARG A 151 -5.99 44.62 -4.04
CA ARG A 151 -6.31 43.23 -4.37
C ARG A 151 -7.10 42.58 -3.25
N LEU A 152 -6.60 42.58 -2.01
CA LEU A 152 -7.32 42.05 -0.84
C LEU A 152 -8.68 42.72 -0.65
N GLU A 153 -8.76 44.05 -0.77
CA GLU A 153 -10.03 44.78 -0.70
C GLU A 153 -11.01 44.36 -1.80
N TYR A 154 -10.54 44.09 -3.01
CA TYR A 154 -11.37 43.56 -4.11
C TYR A 154 -11.88 42.16 -3.79
N LEU A 155 -11.06 41.29 -3.18
CA LEU A 155 -11.44 39.92 -2.78
C LEU A 155 -12.61 39.91 -1.80
N LEU A 156 -12.56 40.89 -0.91
CA LEU A 156 -13.48 41.06 0.19
C LEU A 156 -14.77 41.76 -0.24
N LYS A 157 -14.66 42.77 -1.12
CA LYS A 157 -15.82 43.53 -1.64
C LYS A 157 -16.72 42.73 -2.58
N ASP A 158 -16.18 41.76 -3.33
CA ASP A 158 -16.97 40.86 -4.20
C ASP A 158 -17.54 39.66 -3.43
N TYR A 159 -18.20 39.94 -2.29
CA TYR A 159 -18.87 38.92 -1.50
C TYR A 159 -19.97 38.26 -2.31
N ASN A 160 -19.85 36.95 -2.53
CA ASN A 160 -20.80 36.19 -3.32
C ASN A 160 -21.55 35.19 -2.42
N ASN A 161 -22.78 35.55 -2.04
CA ASN A 161 -23.65 34.73 -1.19
C ASN A 161 -23.89 33.33 -1.76
N ILE A 162 -23.96 33.18 -3.09
CA ILE A 162 -24.13 31.86 -3.75
C ILE A 162 -22.90 30.98 -3.45
N LYS A 163 -21.69 31.52 -3.66
CA LYS A 163 -20.45 30.78 -3.40
C LYS A 163 -20.23 30.46 -1.91
N TYR A 164 -20.65 31.35 -1.02
CA TYR A 164 -20.64 31.07 0.43
C TYR A 164 -21.57 29.90 0.76
N GLN A 165 -22.80 29.91 0.24
CA GLN A 165 -23.79 28.86 0.46
C GLN A 165 -23.35 27.50 -0.09
N GLU A 166 -22.59 27.47 -1.20
CA GLU A 166 -21.99 26.25 -1.73
C GLU A 166 -21.05 25.59 -0.71
N ILE A 167 -20.18 26.37 -0.06
CA ILE A 167 -19.24 25.86 0.95
C ILE A 167 -19.96 25.50 2.23
N ASP A 168 -20.89 26.34 2.70
CA ASP A 168 -21.67 26.05 3.90
C ASP A 168 -22.46 24.73 3.74
N SER A 169 -23.08 24.53 2.58
CA SER A 169 -23.77 23.28 2.23
C SER A 169 -22.80 22.10 2.10
N LEU A 170 -21.58 22.33 1.60
CA LEU A 170 -20.53 21.31 1.62
C LEU A 170 -20.18 20.95 3.06
N GLN A 171 -19.78 21.89 3.90
CA GLN A 171 -19.36 21.66 5.29
C GLN A 171 -20.45 20.97 6.13
N LYS A 172 -21.73 21.34 5.95
CA LYS A 172 -22.87 20.63 6.57
C LYS A 172 -22.94 19.17 6.15
N ARG A 173 -22.83 18.87 4.85
CA ARG A 173 -22.80 17.48 4.36
C ARG A 173 -21.62 16.70 4.94
N LEU A 174 -20.45 17.34 5.08
CA LEU A 174 -19.27 16.70 5.66
C LEU A 174 -19.49 16.37 7.12
N PHE A 175 -20.09 17.28 7.88
CA PHE A 175 -20.44 17.07 9.28
C PHE A 175 -21.44 15.92 9.49
N GLU A 176 -22.38 15.74 8.54
CA GLU A 176 -23.32 14.62 8.55
C GLU A 176 -22.65 13.29 8.15
N LYS A 177 -21.81 13.32 7.11
CA LYS A 177 -21.20 12.13 6.54
C LYS A 177 -19.84 12.44 5.91
N GLU A 178 -18.83 11.70 6.37
CA GLU A 178 -17.50 11.70 5.77
C GLU A 178 -17.55 11.32 4.27
N PRO A 179 -16.79 12.00 3.41
CA PRO A 179 -16.77 11.70 1.98
C PRO A 179 -16.11 10.34 1.74
N PHE A 180 -16.50 9.67 0.67
CA PHE A 180 -15.90 8.39 0.31
C PHE A 180 -14.46 8.54 -0.25
N LYS A 181 -14.22 9.53 -1.14
CA LYS A 181 -12.91 9.76 -1.77
C LYS A 181 -11.88 10.44 -0.88
N ILE A 182 -12.29 10.96 0.30
CA ILE A 182 -11.49 11.73 1.29
C ILE A 182 -10.95 13.05 0.73
N THR A 183 -10.30 13.02 -0.42
CA THR A 183 -9.97 14.18 -1.25
C THR A 183 -11.21 14.70 -1.98
N TYR A 184 -11.30 16.02 -2.05
CA TYR A 184 -12.33 16.74 -2.78
C TYR A 184 -11.73 17.22 -4.10
N GLU A 185 -12.53 17.20 -5.18
CA GLU A 185 -12.11 17.73 -6.49
C GLU A 185 -11.74 19.22 -6.41
N GLU A 186 -12.28 19.93 -5.42
CA GLU A 186 -11.88 21.25 -4.97
C GLU A 186 -11.38 21.11 -3.52
N ASP A 187 -10.08 20.96 -3.26
CA ASP A 187 -9.54 20.95 -1.89
C ASP A 187 -9.71 22.35 -1.26
N VAL A 188 -10.94 22.62 -0.80
CA VAL A 188 -11.51 23.92 -0.39
C VAL A 188 -10.58 24.69 0.56
N PHE A 189 -9.80 24.01 1.38
CA PHE A 189 -8.95 24.64 2.39
C PHE A 189 -7.49 24.20 2.27
N TYR A 190 -6.95 24.13 1.05
CA TYR A 190 -5.59 23.64 0.74
C TYR A 190 -4.43 24.32 1.52
N GLU A 191 -4.67 25.47 2.16
CA GLU A 191 -3.64 26.27 2.86
C GLU A 191 -3.80 26.34 4.38
N ILE A 192 -4.45 25.34 5.00
CA ILE A 192 -4.47 25.22 6.45
C ILE A 192 -3.26 24.42 6.93
N TYR A 193 -2.30 25.10 7.55
CA TYR A 193 -1.12 24.52 8.19
C TYR A 193 -1.34 24.37 9.68
N TYR A 194 -0.63 23.43 10.33
CA TYR A 194 -0.68 23.26 11.78
C TYR A 194 0.67 23.61 12.42
N ILE A 195 0.65 24.49 13.41
CA ILE A 195 1.82 24.84 14.23
C ILE A 195 1.72 24.06 15.53
N LYS A 196 2.65 23.12 15.72
CA LYS A 196 2.61 22.16 16.83
C LYS A 196 2.88 22.84 18.17
N GLU A 197 3.83 23.76 18.22
CA GLU A 197 4.28 24.47 19.43
C GLU A 197 3.15 25.27 20.08
N GLU A 198 2.23 25.80 19.27
CA GLU A 198 1.14 26.66 19.75
C GLU A 198 -0.24 25.99 19.72
N ASN A 199 -0.34 24.76 19.19
CA ASN A 199 -1.61 24.07 18.97
C ASN A 199 -2.63 24.93 18.18
N LYS A 200 -2.14 25.62 17.14
CA LYS A 200 -2.92 26.51 16.28
C LYS A 200 -2.85 26.12 14.82
N TYR A 201 -3.86 26.53 14.08
CA TYR A 201 -3.94 26.33 12.63
C TYR A 201 -3.75 27.66 11.94
N LEU A 202 -2.89 27.70 10.91
CA LEU A 202 -2.75 28.89 10.07
C LEU A 202 -3.45 28.66 8.75
N LEU A 203 -4.49 29.43 8.47
CA LEU A 203 -4.97 29.63 7.11
C LEU A 203 -4.08 30.70 6.47
N VAL A 204 -3.31 30.32 5.47
CA VAL A 204 -2.49 31.27 4.69
C VAL A 204 -3.25 31.66 3.44
N ILE A 205 -3.42 32.97 3.22
CA ILE A 205 -4.05 33.55 2.04
C ILE A 205 -2.95 34.02 1.08
N CYS A 206 -2.81 33.35 -0.05
CA CYS A 206 -1.94 33.77 -1.15
C CYS A 206 -2.63 34.84 -2.01
N THR A 207 -2.14 36.09 -1.99
CA THR A 207 -2.79 37.21 -2.69
C THR A 207 -2.59 37.18 -4.20
N GLU A 208 -1.61 36.42 -4.71
CA GLU A 208 -1.36 36.27 -6.15
C GLU A 208 -2.42 35.41 -6.88
N ASP A 209 -3.22 34.64 -6.14
CA ASP A 209 -4.16 33.67 -6.71
C ASP A 209 -5.63 34.10 -6.59
N ILE A 210 -6.43 33.69 -7.58
CA ILE A 210 -7.84 34.09 -7.75
C ILE A 210 -8.81 32.93 -7.45
N VAL A 211 -8.90 32.46 -6.21
CA VAL A 211 -10.01 31.57 -5.78
C VAL A 211 -10.35 31.84 -4.30
N PHE A 212 -11.59 32.30 -4.05
CA PHE A 212 -11.89 33.21 -2.92
C PHE A 212 -13.07 32.83 -2.02
N LYS A 213 -13.82 31.78 -2.36
CA LYS A 213 -15.08 31.49 -1.65
C LYS A 213 -14.80 30.94 -0.24
N GLU A 214 -13.70 30.22 -0.10
CA GLU A 214 -13.29 29.49 1.10
C GLU A 214 -12.75 30.45 2.18
N ILE A 215 -12.01 31.46 1.75
CA ILE A 215 -11.53 32.55 2.60
C ILE A 215 -12.72 33.33 3.16
N GLN A 216 -13.67 33.72 2.31
CA GLN A 216 -14.89 34.42 2.74
C GLN A 216 -15.65 33.58 3.78
N TYR A 217 -15.80 32.27 3.54
CA TYR A 217 -16.45 31.38 4.49
C TYR A 217 -15.75 31.36 5.87
N ILE A 218 -14.43 31.18 5.93
CA ILE A 218 -13.69 31.15 7.22
C ILE A 218 -13.79 32.49 7.95
N LEU A 219 -13.62 33.62 7.23
CA LEU A 219 -13.71 34.94 7.84
C LEU A 219 -15.11 35.20 8.41
N GLN A 220 -16.17 34.82 7.68
CA GLN A 220 -17.54 34.90 8.15
C GLN A 220 -17.73 34.06 9.43
N LYS A 221 -17.28 32.80 9.43
CA LYS A 221 -17.42 31.90 10.59
C LYS A 221 -16.64 32.39 11.81
N LYS A 222 -15.46 32.98 11.61
CA LYS A 222 -14.69 33.64 12.68
C LYS A 222 -15.45 34.82 13.29
N ALA A 223 -16.06 35.65 12.44
CA ALA A 223 -16.90 36.75 12.90
C ALA A 223 -18.12 36.25 13.71
N GLU A 224 -18.82 35.23 13.19
CA GLU A 224 -19.96 34.59 13.88
C GLU A 224 -19.56 34.06 15.25
N TYR A 225 -18.44 33.34 15.34
CA TYR A 225 -17.90 32.82 16.60
C TYR A 225 -17.61 33.95 17.60
N TYR A 226 -16.98 35.04 17.17
CA TYR A 226 -16.65 36.14 18.09
C TYR A 226 -17.91 36.81 18.67
N ILE A 227 -18.95 36.96 17.85
CA ILE A 227 -20.22 37.59 18.24
C ILE A 227 -21.03 36.68 19.16
N THR A 228 -21.21 35.43 18.75
CA THR A 228 -22.13 34.50 19.41
C THR A 228 -21.47 33.68 20.52
N ARG A 229 -20.13 33.57 20.51
CA ARG A 229 -19.32 32.66 21.33
C ARG A 229 -19.72 31.19 21.18
N LYS A 230 -20.37 30.84 20.07
CA LYS A 230 -20.71 29.47 19.72
C LYS A 230 -19.63 28.89 18.82
N GLU A 231 -18.92 27.89 19.32
CA GLU A 231 -17.88 27.20 18.54
C GLU A 231 -18.51 26.42 17.38
N GLU A 232 -17.94 26.61 16.19
CA GLU A 232 -18.25 25.84 15.00
C GLU A 232 -16.97 25.17 14.48
N TYR A 233 -17.14 24.14 13.66
CA TYR A 233 -16.03 23.32 13.18
C TYR A 233 -16.03 23.30 11.66
N ILE A 234 -14.83 23.28 11.08
CA ILE A 234 -14.65 23.03 9.65
C ILE A 234 -13.94 21.70 9.45
N TYR A 235 -14.41 20.91 8.50
CA TYR A 235 -13.69 19.73 8.05
C TYR A 235 -12.72 20.11 6.93
N SER A 236 -11.43 19.94 7.20
CA SER A 236 -10.37 20.20 6.25
C SER A 236 -9.20 19.26 6.43
N GLY A 237 -8.50 18.97 5.34
CA GLY A 237 -7.18 18.38 5.42
C GLY A 237 -6.12 19.42 5.82
N ILE A 238 -5.10 18.98 6.55
CA ILE A 238 -4.02 19.85 7.05
C ILE A 238 -2.79 19.66 6.17
N ALA A 239 -2.25 20.77 5.69
CA ALA A 239 -0.98 20.82 4.98
C ALA A 239 0.20 20.75 5.97
N ASN A 240 1.33 20.22 5.50
CA ASN A 240 2.56 20.13 6.29
C ASN A 240 2.43 19.35 7.62
N LEU A 241 1.62 18.29 7.64
CA LEU A 241 1.47 17.43 8.81
C LEU A 241 1.85 15.98 8.47
N GLU A 242 2.75 15.40 9.26
CA GLU A 242 3.07 13.97 9.16
C GLU A 242 1.98 13.11 9.77
N TYR A 243 2.01 11.81 9.48
CA TYR A 243 1.18 10.84 10.18
C TYR A 243 1.46 10.89 11.68
N SER A 244 0.40 10.76 12.46
CA SER A 244 0.50 10.66 13.93
C SER A 244 1.19 9.37 14.40
N GLU A 245 1.25 8.35 13.55
CA GLU A 245 1.76 7.00 13.86
C GLU A 245 0.98 6.28 14.99
N ASN A 246 -0.28 6.69 15.22
CA ASN A 246 -1.11 6.12 16.28
C ASN A 246 -1.39 4.61 16.07
N PHE A 247 -1.71 4.21 14.84
CA PHE A 247 -2.04 2.81 14.51
C PHE A 247 -0.89 2.05 13.84
N LEU A 248 -0.22 2.67 12.86
CA LEU A 248 0.90 2.11 12.11
C LEU A 248 2.00 3.17 12.00
N TYR A 249 3.26 2.74 12.04
CA TYR A 249 4.40 3.62 11.76
C TYR A 249 4.43 4.05 10.29
N LYS A 250 5.12 5.14 9.97
CA LYS A 250 5.25 5.64 8.58
C LYS A 250 5.76 4.56 7.63
N GLU A 251 6.73 3.75 8.05
CA GLU A 251 7.28 2.63 7.28
C GLU A 251 6.24 1.52 7.07
N GLU A 252 5.41 1.24 8.08
CA GLU A 252 4.34 0.24 8.00
C GLU A 252 3.21 0.70 7.06
N ILE A 253 2.89 2.00 7.06
CA ILE A 253 1.93 2.59 6.11
C ILE A 253 2.47 2.46 4.69
N GLN A 254 3.74 2.79 4.47
CA GLN A 254 4.37 2.65 3.15
C GLN A 254 4.40 1.19 2.71
N GLU A 255 4.76 0.26 3.59
CA GLU A 255 4.73 -1.17 3.31
C GLU A 255 3.31 -1.63 2.93
N LEU A 256 2.29 -1.13 3.62
CA LEU A 256 0.89 -1.44 3.30
C LEU A 256 0.48 -0.91 1.91
N GLU A 257 0.87 0.32 1.57
CA GLU A 257 0.63 0.91 0.24
C GLU A 257 1.31 0.09 -0.87
N ASP A 258 2.56 -0.34 -0.65
CA ASP A 258 3.31 -1.21 -1.57
C ASP A 258 2.63 -2.57 -1.78
N ILE A 259 2.16 -3.19 -0.69
CA ILE A 259 1.46 -4.48 -0.74
C ILE A 259 0.14 -4.33 -1.50
N LEU A 260 -0.63 -3.29 -1.22
CA LEU A 260 -1.91 -3.06 -1.87
C LEU A 260 -1.74 -2.69 -3.34
N TRP A 261 -0.70 -1.93 -3.70
CA TRP A 261 -0.32 -1.72 -5.11
C TRP A 261 0.00 -3.04 -5.80
N TYR A 262 0.71 -3.97 -5.13
CA TYR A 262 0.97 -5.29 -5.70
C TYR A 262 -0.31 -6.04 -6.07
N PHE A 263 -1.34 -6.01 -5.21
CA PHE A 263 -2.60 -6.71 -5.48
C PHE A 263 -3.52 -5.98 -6.46
N THR A 264 -3.61 -4.66 -6.35
CA THR A 264 -4.58 -3.85 -7.11
C THR A 264 -4.03 -3.26 -8.41
N LYS A 265 -2.71 -3.30 -8.59
CA LYS A 265 -1.97 -2.67 -9.69
C LYS A 265 -2.14 -1.15 -9.78
N SER A 266 -2.67 -0.52 -8.73
CA SER A 266 -2.90 0.92 -8.63
C SER A 266 -2.44 1.40 -7.26
N TRP A 267 -1.76 2.54 -7.21
CA TRP A 267 -1.22 3.06 -5.95
C TRP A 267 -2.35 3.60 -5.07
N PRO A 268 -2.55 3.09 -3.83
CA PRO A 268 -3.49 3.69 -2.90
C PRO A 268 -2.86 4.86 -2.14
N ILE A 269 -3.71 5.68 -1.53
CA ILE A 269 -3.29 6.74 -0.62
C ILE A 269 -3.92 6.48 0.74
N THR A 270 -3.10 6.52 1.78
CA THR A 270 -3.54 6.41 3.17
C THR A 270 -3.82 7.79 3.76
N TYR A 271 -4.92 7.90 4.50
CA TYR A 271 -5.34 9.11 5.19
C TYR A 271 -5.60 8.84 6.67
N GLU A 272 -5.27 9.80 7.52
CA GLU A 272 -5.72 9.86 8.91
C GLU A 272 -6.96 10.74 9.00
N LEU A 273 -8.07 10.16 9.43
CA LEU A 273 -9.31 10.90 9.65
C LEU A 273 -9.61 10.98 11.14
N TYR A 274 -10.00 12.18 11.58
CA TYR A 274 -10.60 12.42 12.88
C TYR A 274 -12.05 12.82 12.67
N ASN A 275 -12.98 12.02 13.20
CA ASN A 275 -14.40 12.33 13.09
C ASN A 275 -14.81 13.48 14.03
N ASN A 276 -16.09 13.84 14.03
CA ASN A 276 -16.62 14.93 14.87
C ASN A 276 -16.54 14.68 16.38
N LYS A 277 -16.31 13.42 16.80
CA LYS A 277 -16.04 13.02 18.19
C LYS A 277 -14.53 12.92 18.48
N ASN A 278 -13.70 13.32 17.52
CA ASN A 278 -12.24 13.20 17.55
C ASN A 278 -11.75 11.74 17.63
N GLU A 279 -12.55 10.79 17.12
CA GLU A 279 -12.14 9.39 17.00
C GLU A 279 -11.24 9.24 15.77
N TYR A 280 -10.07 8.65 15.98
CA TYR A 280 -9.07 8.41 14.95
C TYR A 280 -9.41 7.17 14.09
N SER A 281 -9.20 7.30 12.78
CA SER A 281 -9.22 6.17 11.86
C SER A 281 -8.17 6.34 10.77
N LEU A 282 -7.62 5.21 10.33
CA LEU A 282 -6.72 5.13 9.19
C LEU A 282 -7.52 4.60 8.00
N GLU A 283 -7.56 5.38 6.92
CA GLU A 283 -8.43 5.13 5.77
C GLU A 283 -7.59 5.05 4.50
N ILE A 284 -7.66 3.92 3.82
CA ILE A 284 -6.85 3.67 2.62
C ILE A 284 -7.77 3.68 1.41
N VAL A 285 -7.52 4.62 0.49
CA VAL A 285 -8.34 4.81 -0.71
C VAL A 285 -7.50 4.51 -1.94
N GLY A 286 -8.04 3.69 -2.85
CA GLY A 286 -7.37 3.36 -4.09
C GLY A 286 -8.34 2.97 -5.20
N ASN A 287 -7.80 2.81 -6.40
CA ASN A 287 -8.55 2.30 -7.56
C ASN A 287 -8.30 0.81 -7.72
N PHE A 288 -9.32 0.07 -8.15
CA PHE A 288 -9.21 -1.36 -8.43
C PHE A 288 -9.95 -1.70 -9.72
N GLU A 289 -9.28 -2.41 -10.63
CA GLU A 289 -9.88 -2.89 -11.87
C GLU A 289 -10.72 -4.14 -11.60
N ILE A 290 -12.05 -4.00 -11.73
CA ILE A 290 -12.99 -5.11 -11.49
C ILE A 290 -13.08 -6.01 -12.73
N TYR A 291 -13.21 -5.41 -13.92
CA TYR A 291 -13.41 -6.17 -15.16
C TYR A 291 -13.08 -5.33 -16.41
N ASN A 292 -12.20 -5.84 -17.28
CA ASN A 292 -11.90 -5.28 -18.62
C ASN A 292 -11.75 -3.74 -18.65
N GLY A 293 -10.88 -3.17 -17.82
CA GLY A 293 -10.63 -1.74 -17.75
C GLY A 293 -11.65 -0.94 -16.93
N LEU A 294 -12.73 -1.56 -16.44
CA LEU A 294 -13.66 -0.93 -15.51
C LEU A 294 -13.02 -0.85 -14.12
N THR A 295 -12.68 0.36 -13.70
CA THR A 295 -12.12 0.65 -12.38
C THR A 295 -13.19 1.12 -11.40
N SER A 296 -13.03 0.75 -10.14
CA SER A 296 -13.85 1.24 -9.03
C SER A 296 -12.95 1.67 -7.88
N ILE A 297 -13.43 2.64 -7.11
CA ILE A 297 -12.72 3.13 -5.94
C ILE A 297 -13.07 2.22 -4.76
N TYR A 298 -12.05 1.76 -4.05
CA TYR A 298 -12.22 1.08 -2.76
C TYR A 298 -11.75 1.98 -1.61
N ARG A 299 -12.32 1.76 -0.43
CA ARG A 299 -11.92 2.42 0.82
C ARG A 299 -11.85 1.37 1.93
N ILE A 300 -10.67 1.16 2.50
CA ILE A 300 -10.44 0.30 3.67
C ILE A 300 -10.42 1.17 4.92
N SER A 301 -11.29 0.87 5.89
CA SER A 301 -11.42 1.63 7.14
C SER A 301 -10.85 0.85 8.34
N LEU A 302 -9.75 1.35 8.90
CA LEU A 302 -9.07 0.78 10.05
C LEU A 302 -9.30 1.69 11.26
N LYS A 303 -10.19 1.26 12.16
CA LYS A 303 -10.65 2.06 13.32
C LYS A 303 -9.97 1.73 14.64
N ASN A 304 -9.08 0.74 14.67
CA ASN A 304 -8.28 0.46 15.85
C ASN A 304 -6.90 -0.09 15.45
N LYS A 305 -5.93 0.06 16.36
CA LYS A 305 -4.55 -0.38 16.18
C LYS A 305 -4.42 -1.87 15.87
N ASN A 306 -5.19 -2.71 16.58
CA ASN A 306 -5.14 -4.16 16.39
C ASN A 306 -5.59 -4.58 14.99
N LYS A 307 -6.71 -4.04 14.48
CA LYS A 307 -7.19 -4.32 13.11
C LYS A 307 -6.22 -3.83 12.05
N ALA A 308 -5.60 -2.66 12.27
CA ALA A 308 -4.58 -2.16 11.35
C ALA A 308 -3.38 -3.11 11.26
N ALA A 309 -2.86 -3.55 12.41
CA ALA A 309 -1.78 -4.53 12.48
C ALA A 309 -2.18 -5.91 11.92
N GLU A 310 -3.41 -6.37 12.19
CA GLU A 310 -3.94 -7.62 11.64
C GLU A 310 -4.05 -7.57 10.12
N TYR A 311 -4.56 -6.47 9.56
CA TYR A 311 -4.70 -6.27 8.13
C TYR A 311 -3.34 -6.21 7.43
N LEU A 312 -2.39 -5.46 7.99
CA LEU A 312 -1.01 -5.41 7.48
C LEU A 312 -0.36 -6.80 7.49
N LYS A 313 -0.46 -7.54 8.60
CA LYS A 313 0.09 -8.91 8.71
C LYS A 313 -0.52 -9.87 7.69
N LEU A 314 -1.84 -9.82 7.51
CA LEU A 314 -2.55 -10.63 6.52
C LEU A 314 -2.06 -10.30 5.10
N ALA A 315 -2.12 -9.02 4.71
CA ALA A 315 -1.74 -8.58 3.38
C ALA A 315 -0.27 -8.92 3.07
N LYS A 316 0.62 -8.73 4.04
CA LYS A 316 2.04 -9.10 3.95
C LYS A 316 2.22 -10.60 3.76
N ALA A 317 1.58 -11.41 4.60
CA ALA A 317 1.65 -12.88 4.50
C ALA A 317 1.20 -13.38 3.13
N LEU A 318 0.06 -12.91 2.64
CA LEU A 318 -0.48 -13.29 1.33
C LEU A 318 0.44 -12.86 0.19
N MET A 319 0.95 -11.63 0.22
CA MET A 319 1.88 -11.14 -0.79
C MET A 319 3.16 -11.97 -0.83
N THR A 320 3.75 -12.26 0.33
CA THR A 320 4.97 -13.08 0.44
C THR A 320 4.72 -14.48 -0.12
N LEU A 321 3.60 -15.12 0.26
CA LEU A 321 3.24 -16.44 -0.25
C LEU A 321 3.06 -16.45 -1.76
N GLU A 322 2.39 -15.47 -2.36
CA GLU A 322 2.21 -15.42 -3.82
C GLU A 322 3.52 -15.13 -4.57
N LYS A 323 4.33 -14.18 -4.08
CA LYS A 323 5.62 -13.82 -4.68
C LYS A 323 6.62 -14.97 -4.61
N ASP A 324 6.84 -15.52 -3.42
CA ASP A 324 7.91 -16.50 -3.19
C ASP A 324 7.54 -17.90 -3.67
N THR A 325 6.25 -18.15 -3.94
CA THR A 325 5.79 -19.37 -4.60
C THR A 325 5.65 -19.23 -6.12
N ASN A 326 6.23 -18.19 -6.73
CA ASN A 326 6.12 -17.91 -8.17
C ASN A 326 4.68 -18.01 -8.70
N LYS A 327 3.70 -17.49 -7.92
CA LYS A 327 2.26 -17.56 -8.21
C LYS A 327 1.70 -18.99 -8.28
N TYR A 328 2.29 -19.95 -7.57
CA TYR A 328 1.66 -21.25 -7.34
C TYR A 328 0.43 -21.08 -6.44
N LEU A 329 0.59 -20.34 -5.33
CA LEU A 329 -0.55 -19.79 -4.58
C LEU A 329 -0.93 -18.45 -5.19
N LYS A 330 -2.16 -18.31 -5.69
CA LYS A 330 -2.69 -17.06 -6.25
C LYS A 330 -3.84 -16.56 -5.41
N PHE A 331 -3.72 -15.33 -4.90
CA PHE A 331 -4.79 -14.70 -4.15
C PHE A 331 -5.55 -13.71 -5.05
N GLN A 332 -6.87 -13.81 -5.02
CA GLN A 332 -7.74 -12.88 -5.71
C GLN A 332 -8.13 -11.76 -4.76
N THR A 333 -8.11 -10.54 -5.26
CA THR A 333 -8.57 -9.37 -4.50
C THR A 333 -9.95 -8.96 -5.02
N ILE A 334 -10.87 -8.63 -4.11
CA ILE A 334 -12.23 -8.21 -4.46
C ILE A 334 -12.66 -7.03 -3.59
N ILE A 335 -13.51 -6.16 -4.14
CA ILE A 335 -14.11 -5.07 -3.38
C ILE A 335 -15.21 -5.62 -2.48
N SER A 336 -15.22 -5.16 -1.23
CA SER A 336 -16.18 -5.55 -0.20
C SER A 336 -16.90 -4.32 0.32
N GLU A 337 -18.23 -4.39 0.43
CA GLU A 337 -19.04 -3.28 0.98
C GLU A 337 -18.66 -2.91 2.42
N LYS A 338 -18.18 -3.89 3.22
CA LYS A 338 -17.88 -3.70 4.65
C LYS A 338 -16.41 -3.42 4.93
N GLU A 339 -15.52 -4.06 4.19
CA GLU A 339 -14.06 -4.08 4.49
C GLU A 339 -13.24 -3.31 3.46
N GLY A 340 -13.86 -2.79 2.40
CA GLY A 340 -13.19 -2.11 1.30
C GLY A 340 -12.57 -3.09 0.33
N LEU A 341 -11.56 -3.85 0.78
CA LEU A 341 -10.91 -4.92 0.02
C LEU A 341 -10.85 -6.20 0.84
N LYS A 342 -11.08 -7.32 0.15
CA LYS A 342 -10.97 -8.68 0.68
C LYS A 342 -10.05 -9.52 -0.19
N PHE A 343 -9.41 -10.49 0.43
CA PHE A 343 -8.57 -11.48 -0.23
C PHE A 343 -9.27 -12.83 -0.26
N ARG A 344 -9.17 -13.51 -1.40
CA ARG A 344 -9.75 -14.84 -1.64
C ARG A 344 -8.73 -15.81 -2.19
N TYR A 345 -8.92 -17.08 -1.86
CA TYR A 345 -8.23 -18.21 -2.49
C TYR A 345 -9.25 -19.29 -2.82
N ASN A 346 -9.28 -19.75 -4.07
CA ASN A 346 -10.26 -20.72 -4.57
C ASN A 346 -11.70 -20.36 -4.14
N ASP A 347 -12.10 -19.11 -4.40
CA ASP A 347 -13.41 -18.53 -4.09
C ASP A 347 -13.78 -18.39 -2.59
N ASN A 348 -12.89 -18.76 -1.67
CA ASN A 348 -13.08 -18.58 -0.23
C ASN A 348 -12.34 -17.34 0.28
N ASP A 349 -13.02 -16.54 1.11
CA ASP A 349 -12.40 -15.42 1.82
C ASP A 349 -11.32 -15.95 2.78
N ILE A 350 -10.16 -15.29 2.84
CA ILE A 350 -9.10 -15.60 3.81
C ILE A 350 -8.97 -14.45 4.80
N VAL A 351 -8.99 -14.77 6.09
CA VAL A 351 -8.60 -13.85 7.17
C VAL A 351 -7.33 -14.30 7.87
N LEU A 352 -6.74 -13.42 8.69
CA LEU A 352 -5.48 -13.70 9.37
C LEU A 352 -5.52 -14.98 10.22
N LYS A 353 -6.67 -15.27 10.85
CA LYS A 353 -6.88 -16.44 11.70
C LYS A 353 -6.80 -17.75 10.92
N ASP A 354 -7.07 -17.72 9.62
CA ASP A 354 -7.09 -18.91 8.76
C ASP A 354 -5.70 -19.26 8.23
N ILE A 355 -4.73 -18.34 8.32
CA ILE A 355 -3.38 -18.54 7.76
C ILE A 355 -2.68 -19.81 8.27
N PRO A 356 -2.69 -20.14 9.58
CA PRO A 356 -2.05 -21.36 10.07
C PRO A 356 -2.65 -22.63 9.45
N ASP A 357 -3.98 -22.73 9.43
CA ASP A 357 -4.70 -23.89 8.88
C ASP A 357 -4.52 -23.96 7.35
N PHE A 358 -4.60 -22.81 6.68
CA PHE A 358 -4.33 -22.68 5.26
C PHE A 358 -2.94 -23.19 4.89
N LEU A 359 -1.91 -22.79 5.65
CA LEU A 359 -0.54 -23.23 5.41
C LEU A 359 -0.40 -24.73 5.63
N LEU A 360 -0.97 -25.27 6.70
CA LEU A 360 -0.88 -26.70 7.01
C LEU A 360 -1.52 -27.55 5.90
N VAL A 361 -2.73 -27.19 5.46
CA VAL A 361 -3.44 -27.92 4.40
C VAL A 361 -2.69 -27.85 3.08
N ASN A 362 -2.17 -26.68 2.69
CA ASN A 362 -1.41 -26.55 1.46
C ASN A 362 -0.03 -27.22 1.56
N TYR A 363 0.60 -27.24 2.74
CA TYR A 363 1.89 -27.90 2.97
C TYR A 363 1.77 -29.41 2.71
N VAL A 364 0.75 -30.06 3.27
CA VAL A 364 0.52 -31.50 3.07
C VAL A 364 0.33 -31.82 1.58
N LYS A 365 -0.51 -31.04 0.88
CA LYS A 365 -0.71 -31.21 -0.57
C LYS A 365 0.57 -31.05 -1.36
N LEU A 366 1.32 -29.97 -1.10
CA LEU A 366 2.58 -29.69 -1.78
C LEU A 366 3.62 -30.77 -1.51
N TYR A 367 3.64 -31.33 -0.29
CA TYR A 367 4.52 -32.41 0.08
C TYR A 367 4.22 -33.70 -0.70
N GLU A 368 2.94 -34.07 -0.77
CA GLU A 368 2.48 -35.22 -1.57
C GLU A 368 2.84 -35.07 -3.06
N GLU A 369 2.60 -33.89 -3.64
CA GLU A 369 3.00 -33.58 -5.02
C GLU A 369 4.52 -33.67 -5.22
N THR A 370 5.31 -33.16 -4.26
CA THR A 370 6.77 -33.22 -4.32
C THR A 370 7.27 -34.66 -4.31
N MET A 371 6.70 -35.51 -3.46
CA MET A 371 7.05 -36.94 -3.38
C MET A 371 6.71 -37.66 -4.69
N ALA A 372 5.55 -37.37 -5.28
CA ALA A 372 5.19 -37.92 -6.59
C ALA A 372 6.19 -37.51 -7.68
N TYR A 373 6.66 -36.25 -7.67
CA TYR A 373 7.68 -35.80 -8.63
C TYR A 373 9.03 -36.48 -8.43
N ILE A 374 9.45 -36.75 -7.19
CA ILE A 374 10.68 -37.48 -6.88
C ILE A 374 10.59 -38.90 -7.46
N ASP A 375 9.51 -39.62 -7.19
CA ASP A 375 9.29 -40.98 -7.69
C ASP A 375 9.29 -41.01 -9.24
N GLU A 376 8.62 -40.04 -9.87
CA GLU A 376 8.64 -39.91 -11.33
C GLU A 376 10.04 -39.60 -11.88
N ASN A 377 10.79 -38.72 -11.22
CA ASN A 377 12.15 -38.37 -11.62
C ASN A 377 13.06 -39.60 -11.62
N ILE A 378 13.00 -40.42 -10.57
CA ILE A 378 13.76 -41.68 -10.48
C ILE A 378 13.40 -42.59 -11.66
N ALA A 379 12.10 -42.79 -11.91
CA ALA A 379 11.64 -43.63 -13.01
C ALA A 379 12.06 -43.11 -14.39
N LYS A 380 12.03 -41.78 -14.63
CA LYS A 380 12.47 -41.19 -15.90
C LYS A 380 13.99 -41.25 -16.08
N LYS A 381 14.76 -41.08 -15.00
CA LYS A 381 16.22 -41.19 -15.04
C LYS A 381 16.65 -42.59 -15.48
N LEU A 382 16.11 -43.64 -14.85
CA LEU A 382 16.37 -45.04 -15.22
C LEU A 382 16.00 -45.31 -16.69
N LYS A 383 14.83 -44.82 -17.13
CA LYS A 383 14.40 -44.94 -18.52
C LYS A 383 15.34 -44.22 -19.50
N LEU A 384 15.88 -43.07 -19.12
CA LEU A 384 16.80 -42.32 -19.94
C LEU A 384 18.14 -43.05 -20.09
N GLU A 385 18.63 -43.70 -19.04
CA GLU A 385 19.84 -44.52 -19.05
C GLU A 385 19.68 -45.73 -20.00
N ILE A 386 18.57 -46.46 -19.90
CA ILE A 386 18.25 -47.58 -20.82
C ILE A 386 18.24 -47.10 -22.28
N LEU A 387 17.58 -45.97 -22.57
CA LEU A 387 17.52 -45.43 -23.93
C LEU A 387 18.89 -44.99 -24.46
N LYS A 388 19.77 -44.49 -23.59
CA LYS A 388 21.16 -44.12 -23.97
C LYS A 388 21.97 -45.36 -24.31
N GLU A 389 21.85 -46.44 -23.53
CA GLU A 389 22.51 -47.70 -23.84
C GLU A 389 22.03 -48.31 -25.16
N GLU A 390 20.71 -48.32 -25.40
CA GLU A 390 20.13 -48.79 -26.67
C GLU A 390 20.64 -47.97 -27.85
N LYS A 391 20.74 -46.64 -27.67
CA LYS A 391 21.29 -45.74 -28.69
C LYS A 391 22.76 -46.08 -28.98
N ASN A 392 23.59 -46.21 -27.95
CA ASN A 392 25.01 -46.53 -28.10
C ASN A 392 25.22 -47.87 -28.82
N LYS A 393 24.43 -48.90 -28.47
CA LYS A 393 24.45 -50.21 -29.16
C LYS A 393 24.11 -50.09 -30.64
N LYS A 394 23.15 -49.22 -31.02
CA LYS A 394 22.81 -48.96 -32.43
C LYS A 394 23.91 -48.18 -33.17
N GLU A 395 24.49 -47.17 -32.53
CA GLU A 395 25.60 -46.39 -33.11
C GLU A 395 26.84 -47.28 -33.34
N GLU A 396 27.16 -48.17 -32.41
CA GLU A 396 28.25 -49.15 -32.56
C GLU A 396 27.98 -50.10 -33.75
N LYS A 397 26.76 -50.63 -33.87
CA LYS A 397 26.36 -51.45 -35.04
C LYS A 397 26.49 -50.67 -36.35
N LEU A 398 26.04 -49.42 -36.39
CA LEU A 398 26.14 -48.56 -37.57
C LEU A 398 27.60 -48.30 -37.96
N ASN A 399 28.46 -47.97 -37.00
CA ASN A 399 29.88 -47.73 -37.22
C ASN A 399 30.57 -49.00 -37.75
N ASN A 400 30.28 -50.17 -37.17
CA ASN A 400 30.78 -51.45 -37.67
C ASN A 400 30.36 -51.72 -39.12
N LEU A 401 29.10 -51.42 -39.47
CA LEU A 401 28.60 -51.56 -40.84
C LEU A 401 29.26 -50.56 -41.80
N GLN A 402 29.46 -49.30 -41.38
CA GLN A 402 30.18 -48.30 -42.16
C GLN A 402 31.63 -48.72 -42.41
N ASN A 403 32.35 -49.16 -41.36
CA ASN A 403 33.71 -49.70 -41.48
C ASN A 403 33.77 -50.92 -42.40
N TYR A 404 32.72 -51.76 -42.40
CA TYR A 404 32.62 -52.86 -43.34
C TYR A 404 32.46 -52.36 -44.79
N ILE A 405 31.55 -51.41 -45.03
CA ILE A 405 31.31 -50.83 -46.35
C ILE A 405 32.57 -50.13 -46.88
N THR A 406 33.28 -49.36 -46.07
CA THR A 406 34.54 -48.70 -46.47
C THR A 406 35.61 -49.72 -46.81
N THR A 407 35.80 -50.73 -45.96
CA THR A 407 36.72 -51.85 -46.23
C THR A 407 36.36 -52.58 -47.53
N PHE A 408 35.07 -52.79 -47.80
CA PHE A 408 34.59 -53.39 -49.05
C PHE A 408 34.84 -52.49 -50.27
N LEU A 409 34.56 -51.19 -50.18
CA LEU A 409 34.80 -50.25 -51.28
C LEU A 409 36.30 -50.12 -51.60
N ASP A 410 37.16 -50.07 -50.59
CA ASP A 410 38.62 -50.08 -50.76
C ASP A 410 39.10 -51.39 -51.38
N SER A 411 38.46 -52.51 -51.01
CA SER A 411 38.75 -53.82 -51.60
C SER A 411 38.43 -53.90 -53.10
N LYS A 412 37.45 -53.14 -53.59
CA LYS A 412 37.13 -53.07 -55.03
C LYS A 412 38.10 -52.21 -55.85
N LYS A 413 38.73 -51.20 -55.22
CA LYS A 413 39.59 -50.21 -55.91
C LYS A 413 41.05 -50.65 -56.11
N THR A 414 41.61 -51.49 -55.24
CA THR A 414 43.03 -51.88 -55.28
C THR A 414 43.24 -53.40 -55.40
N PHE A 415 44.31 -53.82 -56.09
CA PHE A 415 44.63 -55.24 -56.33
C PHE A 415 44.86 -56.04 -55.03
N PHE A 416 45.57 -55.45 -54.05
CA PHE A 416 45.73 -56.01 -52.70
C PHE A 416 44.45 -55.95 -51.86
N GLY A 417 43.57 -54.97 -52.12
CA GLY A 417 42.25 -54.89 -51.53
C GLY A 417 41.37 -56.09 -51.90
N LYS A 418 41.38 -56.49 -53.19
CA LYS A 418 40.68 -57.69 -53.67
C LYS A 418 41.20 -58.95 -52.96
N PHE A 419 42.51 -59.10 -52.82
CA PHE A 419 43.12 -60.24 -52.11
C PHE A 419 42.71 -60.29 -50.63
N ARG A 420 42.67 -59.14 -49.93
CA ARG A 420 42.30 -59.06 -48.50
C ARG A 420 40.82 -59.39 -48.24
N TYR A 421 39.91 -59.07 -49.17
CA TYR A 421 38.47 -59.37 -49.04
C TYR A 421 38.14 -60.85 -49.26
N PHE A 422 38.85 -61.52 -50.19
CA PHE A 422 38.64 -62.96 -50.45
C PHE A 422 39.22 -63.88 -49.35
N PHE A 423 40.27 -63.45 -48.64
CA PHE A 423 40.87 -64.23 -47.54
C PHE A 423 40.48 -63.74 -46.13
N GLY A 424 39.84 -62.58 -46.02
CA GLY A 424 39.28 -62.08 -44.77
C GLY A 424 37.95 -62.75 -44.43
N LYS A 425 37.75 -63.15 -43.17
CA LYS A 425 36.48 -63.73 -42.70
C LYS A 425 35.32 -62.76 -42.97
N ASP A 426 34.32 -63.21 -43.71
CA ASP A 426 33.15 -62.43 -44.13
C ASP A 426 32.47 -61.72 -42.94
N PRO A 427 32.63 -60.40 -42.78
CA PRO A 427 32.14 -59.64 -41.62
C PRO A 427 30.63 -59.67 -41.48
N LEU A 428 29.88 -59.87 -42.57
CA LEU A 428 28.43 -60.04 -42.55
C LEU A 428 28.03 -61.34 -41.82
N LYS A 429 28.80 -62.42 -42.04
CA LYS A 429 28.61 -63.69 -41.31
C LYS A 429 28.99 -63.59 -39.84
N GLN A 430 29.95 -62.72 -39.50
CA GLN A 430 30.31 -62.44 -38.10
C GLN A 430 29.24 -61.59 -37.39
N LEU A 431 28.66 -60.60 -38.08
CA LEU A 431 27.52 -59.84 -37.58
C LEU A 431 26.29 -60.74 -37.40
N GLU A 432 25.99 -61.60 -38.37
CA GLU A 432 24.92 -62.60 -38.24
C GLU A 432 25.19 -63.64 -37.15
N GLN A 433 26.44 -64.09 -36.96
CA GLN A 433 26.79 -65.00 -35.86
C GLN A 433 26.72 -64.30 -34.50
N ASN A 434 27.09 -63.02 -34.41
CA ASN A 434 26.93 -62.24 -33.19
C ASN A 434 25.45 -61.96 -32.88
N GLU A 435 24.63 -61.65 -33.89
CA GLU A 435 23.17 -61.51 -33.72
C GLU A 435 22.50 -62.84 -33.37
N LYS A 436 22.87 -63.95 -34.02
CA LYS A 436 22.39 -65.30 -33.65
C LYS A 436 22.86 -65.71 -32.25
N ASN A 437 24.07 -65.33 -31.81
CA ASN A 437 24.55 -65.54 -30.44
C ASN A 437 23.84 -64.64 -29.42
N LEU A 438 23.48 -63.41 -29.79
CA LEU A 438 22.67 -62.48 -28.98
C LEU A 438 21.21 -62.94 -28.86
N GLU A 439 20.62 -63.48 -29.93
CA GLU A 439 19.29 -64.08 -29.91
C GLU A 439 19.25 -65.43 -29.19
N GLN A 440 20.33 -66.23 -29.28
CA GLN A 440 20.47 -67.47 -28.51
C GLN A 440 20.78 -67.20 -27.03
N LYS A 441 21.44 -66.08 -26.69
CA LYS A 441 21.51 -65.58 -25.31
C LYS A 441 20.12 -65.16 -24.83
N LYS A 442 19.39 -64.31 -25.56
CA LYS A 442 18.00 -63.94 -25.21
C LYS A 442 17.07 -65.17 -25.03
N LYS A 443 17.17 -66.18 -25.90
CA LYS A 443 16.38 -67.43 -25.79
C LYS A 443 16.84 -68.40 -24.69
N LYS A 444 18.07 -68.30 -24.19
CA LYS A 444 18.55 -69.03 -23.00
C LYS A 444 18.31 -68.25 -21.70
N GLU A 445 18.25 -66.93 -21.77
CA GLU A 445 17.91 -66.03 -20.65
C GLU A 445 16.40 -66.03 -20.35
N ASP A 446 15.55 -66.33 -21.34
CA ASP A 446 14.10 -66.52 -21.19
C ASP A 446 13.67 -67.80 -20.42
N LYS A 447 14.61 -68.60 -19.91
CA LYS A 447 14.29 -69.75 -19.03
C LYS A 447 15.06 -69.84 -17.72
N ASP A 448 16.03 -68.96 -17.44
CA ASP A 448 16.79 -68.99 -16.17
C ASP A 448 17.37 -67.62 -15.73
N ILE A 449 16.83 -66.47 -16.15
CA ILE A 449 17.23 -65.17 -15.58
C ILE A 449 15.99 -64.43 -15.04
N ASP A 450 15.59 -64.83 -13.84
CA ASP A 450 14.90 -63.92 -12.95
C ASP A 450 15.90 -62.84 -12.51
N GLY A 451 15.53 -61.58 -12.67
CA GLY A 451 16.41 -60.45 -12.36
C GLY A 451 16.74 -60.40 -10.86
N GLU A 452 17.94 -60.82 -10.46
CA GLU A 452 18.35 -60.73 -9.05
C GLU A 452 19.58 -59.85 -8.81
N LYS A 453 20.51 -59.70 -9.76
CA LYS A 453 21.70 -58.86 -9.53
C LYS A 453 21.49 -57.36 -9.80
N ASP A 454 20.80 -57.02 -10.89
CA ASP A 454 20.43 -55.61 -11.17
C ASP A 454 19.25 -55.14 -10.29
N LYS A 455 18.37 -56.06 -9.86
CA LYS A 455 17.32 -55.73 -8.87
C LYS A 455 17.91 -55.47 -7.48
N GLU A 456 19.08 -56.02 -7.13
CA GLU A 456 19.74 -55.83 -5.83
C GLU A 456 20.41 -54.46 -5.69
N GLU A 457 21.13 -53.98 -6.71
CA GLU A 457 21.71 -52.63 -6.69
C GLU A 457 20.63 -51.55 -6.80
N GLU A 458 19.61 -51.79 -7.63
CA GLU A 458 18.42 -50.94 -7.74
C GLU A 458 17.57 -50.99 -6.46
N LYS A 459 17.53 -52.12 -5.73
CA LYS A 459 16.94 -52.18 -4.38
C LYS A 459 17.77 -51.39 -3.38
N LYS A 460 19.10 -51.53 -3.35
CA LYS A 460 19.97 -50.85 -2.40
C LYS A 460 19.96 -49.33 -2.57
N LEU A 461 19.90 -48.83 -3.81
CA LEU A 461 19.76 -47.39 -4.08
C LEU A 461 18.37 -46.89 -3.68
N ARG A 462 17.31 -47.65 -4.01
CA ARG A 462 15.94 -47.36 -3.56
C ARG A 462 15.79 -47.43 -2.05
N GLU A 463 16.49 -48.32 -1.36
CA GLU A 463 16.47 -48.47 0.10
C GLU A 463 17.19 -47.31 0.77
N LYS A 464 18.34 -46.86 0.25
CA LYS A 464 19.03 -45.65 0.74
C LYS A 464 18.22 -44.37 0.54
N GLU A 465 17.65 -44.17 -0.65
CA GLU A 465 16.80 -42.99 -0.90
C GLU A 465 15.48 -43.09 -0.13
N ARG A 466 14.93 -44.30 0.07
CA ARG A 466 13.77 -44.53 0.95
C ARG A 466 14.11 -44.29 2.41
N GLU A 467 15.29 -44.63 2.90
CA GLU A 467 15.75 -44.33 4.26
C GLU A 467 15.90 -42.83 4.47
N GLU A 468 16.47 -42.08 3.53
CA GLU A 468 16.52 -40.62 3.58
C GLU A 468 15.11 -39.99 3.54
N ILE A 469 14.20 -40.55 2.74
CA ILE A 469 12.78 -40.16 2.69
C ILE A 469 12.02 -40.58 3.95
N GLN A 470 12.37 -41.70 4.58
CA GLN A 470 11.76 -42.21 5.81
C GLN A 470 12.23 -41.36 6.99
N GLU A 471 13.51 -40.97 7.05
CA GLU A 471 14.03 -39.98 7.99
C GLU A 471 13.40 -38.59 7.78
N LEU A 472 13.13 -38.19 6.52
CA LEU A 472 12.36 -36.99 6.21
C LEU A 472 10.89 -37.13 6.63
N LYS A 473 10.24 -38.28 6.39
CA LYS A 473 8.87 -38.59 6.86
C LYS A 473 8.77 -38.67 8.38
N GLU A 474 9.81 -39.14 9.06
CA GLU A 474 9.89 -39.18 10.53
C GLU A 474 10.22 -37.80 11.13
N LYS A 475 10.97 -36.95 10.41
CA LYS A 475 11.11 -35.51 10.71
C LYS A 475 9.82 -34.73 10.44
N ILE A 476 9.07 -35.10 9.41
CA ILE A 476 7.78 -34.52 8.98
C ILE A 476 6.60 -35.18 9.69
N ASN A 477 6.83 -36.20 10.53
CA ASN A 477 5.86 -36.67 11.50
C ASN A 477 5.62 -35.50 12.45
N LEU A 478 4.68 -34.63 12.07
CA LEU A 478 4.48 -33.28 12.56
C LEU A 478 4.44 -33.34 14.08
N LYS A 479 5.57 -33.06 14.73
CA LYS A 479 5.62 -32.93 16.19
C LYS A 479 4.87 -31.68 16.66
N ARG A 480 4.28 -30.90 15.75
CA ARG A 480 3.64 -29.60 15.97
C ARG A 480 2.45 -29.40 15.04
N ASP A 481 1.39 -28.82 15.57
CA ASP A 481 0.11 -28.55 14.88
C ASP A 481 0.13 -27.30 13.98
N PHE A 482 1.31 -26.81 13.54
CA PHE A 482 1.42 -25.56 12.77
C PHE A 482 2.59 -25.59 11.77
N CYS A 483 2.43 -24.84 10.68
CA CYS A 483 3.45 -24.63 9.64
C CYS A 483 3.71 -23.13 9.48
N THR A 484 4.98 -22.74 9.40
CA THR A 484 5.38 -21.35 9.13
C THR A 484 5.47 -21.05 7.63
N ILE A 485 5.36 -19.77 7.27
CA ILE A 485 5.51 -19.33 5.87
C ILE A 485 6.88 -19.72 5.31
N GLU A 486 7.93 -19.63 6.11
CA GLU A 486 9.30 -19.98 5.73
C GLU A 486 9.45 -21.47 5.41
N GLU A 487 8.90 -22.35 6.25
CA GLU A 487 8.89 -23.79 6.02
C GLU A 487 8.10 -24.16 4.75
N TYR A 488 6.96 -23.50 4.51
CA TYR A 488 6.18 -23.69 3.30
C TYR A 488 6.98 -23.27 2.05
N ILE A 489 7.62 -22.10 2.08
CA ILE A 489 8.44 -21.60 0.97
C ILE A 489 9.64 -22.53 0.72
N PHE A 490 10.26 -23.06 1.77
CA PHE A 490 11.36 -24.02 1.64
C PHE A 490 10.90 -25.28 0.90
N LEU A 491 9.76 -25.87 1.29
CA LEU A 491 9.18 -27.02 0.61
C LEU A 491 8.85 -26.69 -0.86
N TYR A 492 8.30 -25.50 -1.12
CA TYR A 492 8.01 -25.06 -2.49
C TYR A 492 9.25 -24.98 -3.38
N LYS A 493 10.40 -24.54 -2.84
CA LYS A 493 11.65 -24.51 -3.61
C LYS A 493 12.12 -25.91 -4.01
N GLU A 494 11.99 -26.90 -3.12
CA GLU A 494 12.29 -28.29 -3.47
C GLU A 494 11.29 -28.85 -4.48
N TYR A 495 9.99 -28.60 -4.30
CA TYR A 495 8.96 -28.92 -5.29
C TYR A 495 9.32 -28.38 -6.70
N GLU A 496 9.67 -27.09 -6.79
CA GLU A 496 9.96 -26.44 -8.05
C GLU A 496 11.21 -27.05 -8.73
N LYS A 497 12.23 -27.38 -7.93
CA LYS A 497 13.45 -28.07 -8.38
C LYS A 497 13.14 -29.45 -8.94
N GLN A 498 12.33 -30.25 -8.25
CA GLN A 498 11.93 -31.58 -8.71
C GLN A 498 11.11 -31.51 -10.01
N ASN A 499 10.16 -30.57 -10.10
CA ASN A 499 9.37 -30.36 -11.31
C ASN A 499 10.24 -29.90 -12.51
N LYS A 500 11.21 -29.00 -12.29
CA LYS A 500 12.19 -28.58 -13.31
C LYS A 500 13.01 -29.78 -13.79
N GLN A 501 13.49 -30.62 -12.89
CA GLN A 501 14.27 -31.82 -13.23
C GLN A 501 13.44 -32.81 -14.06
N LEU A 502 12.16 -33.01 -13.72
CA LEU A 502 11.27 -33.89 -14.49
C LEU A 502 11.08 -33.39 -15.91
N LYS A 503 10.86 -32.08 -16.08
CA LYS A 503 10.73 -31.44 -17.41
C LYS A 503 11.99 -31.66 -18.25
N LEU A 504 13.18 -31.61 -17.65
CA LEU A 504 14.45 -31.89 -18.33
C LEU A 504 14.53 -33.35 -18.79
N TYR A 505 14.26 -34.32 -17.90
CA TYR A 505 14.28 -35.74 -18.28
C TYR A 505 13.26 -36.05 -19.40
N LEU A 506 12.06 -35.47 -19.33
CA LEU A 506 11.06 -35.63 -20.39
C LEU A 506 11.54 -35.07 -21.73
N LYS A 507 12.25 -33.93 -21.73
CA LYS A 507 12.82 -33.34 -22.95
C LYS A 507 13.91 -34.23 -23.54
N ASP A 508 14.81 -34.76 -22.71
CA ASP A 508 15.90 -35.65 -23.14
C ASP A 508 15.38 -36.98 -23.68
N ILE A 509 14.38 -37.58 -23.01
CA ILE A 509 13.74 -38.79 -23.50
C ILE A 509 13.09 -38.55 -24.88
N ARG A 510 12.44 -37.39 -25.08
CA ARG A 510 11.84 -37.03 -26.38
C ARG A 510 12.90 -36.85 -27.47
N SER A 511 14.03 -36.21 -27.16
CA SER A 511 15.09 -35.97 -28.15
C SER A 511 15.72 -37.30 -28.62
N ILE A 512 16.04 -38.21 -27.70
CA ILE A 512 16.60 -39.53 -28.04
C ILE A 512 15.60 -40.37 -28.85
N ARG A 513 14.31 -40.35 -28.49
CA ARG A 513 13.28 -41.05 -29.27
C ARG A 513 13.12 -40.49 -30.68
N THR A 514 13.26 -39.18 -30.85
CA THR A 514 13.16 -38.55 -32.18
C THR A 514 14.36 -38.92 -33.04
N TYR A 515 15.56 -38.99 -32.47
CA TYR A 515 16.75 -39.52 -33.14
C TYR A 515 16.53 -40.97 -33.61
N ASN A 516 16.08 -41.84 -32.69
CA ASN A 516 15.82 -43.26 -32.97
C ASN A 516 14.68 -43.54 -33.98
N ARG A 517 13.88 -42.53 -34.35
CA ARG A 517 12.84 -42.65 -35.39
C ARG A 517 13.31 -42.18 -36.77
N LYS A 518 14.40 -41.39 -36.82
CA LYS A 518 14.96 -40.84 -38.07
C LYS A 518 16.16 -41.64 -38.58
N SER A 519 16.81 -42.43 -37.73
CA SER A 519 17.78 -43.48 -38.06
C SER A 519 17.08 -44.81 -38.22
#